data_AF-A0AA38FP41-F1
#
_entry.id   AF-A0AA38FP41-F1
#
_cell.length_a   1.000
_cell.length_b   1.000
_cell.length_c   1.000
_cell.angle_alpha   90.00
_cell.angle_beta   90.00
_cell.angle_gamma   90.00
#
_symmetry.space_group_name_H-M   'P 1'
#
loop_
_entity.id
_entity.type
_entity.pdbx_description
1 polymer ?
#
loop_
_entity_poly.entity_id
_entity_poly.type
_entity_poly.pdbx_seq_one_letter_code
_entity_poly.pdbx_strand_id
1 'polypeptide(L)'
;ILLDYEDIMKIPYYNDMLDRLNKEIPNVRINQSGEVANQPLHLPLFVPKPPGRLYFLFGKPISTVGRKDELQDKTNAQHLYLQAKGEVEAAITYLLRKREEDPYRHFLPRFLYEAASGFTVPMPTFDP
;
A
#
# COMPACT_ATOMS: atom_id res chain seq x y z
N ILE A 1 2.84 -5.00 17.49
CA ILE A 1 1.49 -5.03 18.07
C ILE A 1 1.32 -3.68 18.78
N LEU A 2 0.28 -2.91 18.44
CA LEU A 2 0.10 -1.53 18.93
C LEU A 2 -0.72 -1.47 20.22
N LEU A 3 -1.70 -2.34 20.35
CA LEU A 3 -2.49 -2.58 21.56
C LEU A 3 -2.49 -4.08 21.78
N ASP A 4 -2.16 -4.51 22.99
CA ASP A 4 -2.34 -5.89 23.39
C ASP A 4 -3.79 -6.14 23.85
N TYR A 5 -4.08 -7.39 24.24
CA TYR A 5 -5.43 -7.75 24.67
C TYR A 5 -5.88 -6.94 25.89
N GLU A 6 -5.01 -6.71 26.86
CA GLU A 6 -5.35 -5.93 28.06
C GLU A 6 -5.66 -4.49 27.71
N ASP A 7 -4.95 -3.91 26.75
CA ASP A 7 -5.22 -2.56 26.26
C ASP A 7 -6.55 -2.46 25.52
N ILE A 8 -6.93 -3.48 24.75
CA ILE A 8 -8.23 -3.54 24.06
C ILE A 8 -9.38 -3.64 25.07
N MET A 9 -9.21 -4.43 26.13
CA MET A 9 -10.20 -4.62 27.19
C MET A 9 -10.45 -3.35 28.02
N LYS A 10 -9.51 -2.39 28.04
CA LYS A 10 -9.70 -1.08 28.69
C LYS A 10 -10.67 -0.18 27.91
N ILE A 11 -10.97 -0.47 26.64
CA ILE A 11 -11.90 0.31 25.83
C ILE A 11 -13.31 -0.28 25.97
N PRO A 12 -14.29 0.46 26.55
CA PRO A 12 -15.60 -0.09 26.92
C PRO A 12 -16.37 -0.76 25.77
N TYR A 13 -16.30 -0.19 24.56
CA TYR A 13 -16.96 -0.74 23.37
C TYR A 13 -16.39 -2.11 22.97
N TYR A 14 -15.07 -2.24 22.93
CA TYR A 14 -14.42 -3.49 22.53
C TYR A 14 -14.53 -4.55 23.63
N ASN A 15 -14.52 -4.14 24.90
CA ASN A 15 -14.76 -5.03 26.03
C ASN A 15 -16.14 -5.70 25.95
N ASP A 16 -17.22 -4.92 25.80
CA ASP A 16 -18.59 -5.46 25.68
C ASP A 16 -18.74 -6.36 24.43
N MET A 17 -18.11 -5.98 23.32
CA MET A 17 -18.10 -6.79 22.10
C MET A 17 -17.38 -8.13 22.31
N LEU A 18 -16.20 -8.14 22.91
CA LEU A 18 -15.40 -9.35 23.18
C LEU A 18 -16.09 -10.26 24.19
N ASP A 19 -16.71 -9.70 25.24
CA ASP A 19 -17.47 -10.44 26.23
C ASP A 19 -18.67 -11.17 25.62
N ARG A 20 -19.37 -10.54 24.66
CA ARG A 20 -20.46 -11.19 23.92
C ARG A 20 -19.95 -12.33 23.04
N LEU A 21 -18.90 -12.09 22.26
CA LEU A 21 -18.30 -13.10 21.39
C LEU A 21 -17.77 -14.30 22.21
N ASN A 22 -17.12 -14.05 23.35
CA ASN A 22 -16.64 -15.10 24.24
C ASN A 22 -17.76 -15.94 24.88
N LYS A 23 -18.97 -15.38 25.03
CA LYS A 23 -20.15 -16.12 25.53
C LYS A 23 -20.83 -16.95 24.43
N GLU A 24 -20.81 -16.45 23.20
CA GLU A 24 -21.41 -17.14 22.05
C GLU A 24 -20.52 -18.25 21.49
N ILE A 25 -19.20 -18.10 21.60
CA ILE A 25 -18.24 -19.10 21.14
C ILE A 25 -18.07 -20.18 22.22
N PRO A 26 -18.44 -21.45 21.96
CA PRO A 26 -18.31 -22.51 22.94
C PRO A 26 -16.83 -22.77 23.27
N ASN A 27 -16.50 -22.81 24.57
CA ASN A 27 -15.17 -23.16 25.03
C ASN A 27 -14.85 -24.61 24.62
N VAL A 28 -13.72 -24.84 23.96
CA VAL A 28 -13.34 -26.16 23.44
C VAL A 28 -12.64 -26.99 24.52
N ARG A 29 -12.25 -26.37 25.65
CA ARG A 29 -11.49 -26.98 26.76
C ARG A 29 -12.28 -27.09 28.05
N ILE A 30 -13.57 -27.40 27.97
CA ILE A 30 -14.48 -27.53 29.12
C ILE A 30 -14.01 -28.48 30.24
N ASN A 31 -13.17 -29.46 29.92
CA ASN A 31 -12.68 -30.48 30.89
C ASN A 31 -11.32 -30.14 31.49
N GLN A 32 -10.78 -28.96 31.23
CA GLN A 32 -9.51 -28.51 31.78
C GLN A 32 -9.76 -27.45 32.85
N SER A 33 -8.83 -27.32 33.80
CA SER A 33 -8.91 -26.36 34.90
C SER A 33 -7.66 -25.48 34.93
N GLY A 34 -7.77 -24.30 35.55
CA GLY A 34 -6.68 -23.33 35.62
C GLY A 34 -6.47 -22.55 34.32
N GLU A 35 -5.27 -21.99 34.13
CA GLU A 35 -4.93 -21.12 32.98
C GLU A 35 -5.21 -21.77 31.61
N VAL A 36 -5.09 -23.10 31.53
CA VAL A 36 -5.26 -23.84 30.28
C VAL A 36 -6.72 -23.82 29.79
N ALA A 37 -7.68 -23.63 30.71
CA ALA A 37 -9.11 -23.50 30.42
C ALA A 37 -9.51 -22.09 29.96
N ASN A 38 -8.63 -21.09 30.15
CA ASN A 38 -8.89 -19.70 29.80
C ASN A 38 -8.62 -19.47 28.31
N GLN A 39 -9.68 -19.33 27.51
CA GLN A 39 -9.59 -19.15 26.06
C GLN A 39 -10.30 -17.88 25.60
N PRO A 40 -9.86 -16.68 26.03
CA PRO A 40 -10.46 -15.44 25.56
C PRO A 40 -10.11 -15.23 24.08
N LEU A 41 -11.08 -14.72 23.33
CA LEU A 41 -10.92 -14.36 21.92
C LEU A 41 -9.92 -13.20 21.80
N HIS A 42 -8.75 -13.48 21.23
CA HIS A 42 -7.77 -12.46 20.89
C HIS A 42 -8.01 -11.97 19.46
N LEU A 43 -8.46 -10.72 19.32
CA LEU A 43 -8.57 -10.06 18.03
C LEU A 43 -7.26 -9.31 17.71
N PRO A 44 -6.49 -9.74 16.69
CA PRO A 44 -5.33 -8.98 16.27
C PRO A 44 -5.79 -7.69 15.58
N LEU A 45 -5.60 -6.55 16.24
CA LEU A 45 -5.79 -5.24 15.61
C LEU A 45 -4.57 -4.92 14.75
N PHE A 46 -4.78 -4.89 13.44
CA PHE A 46 -3.80 -4.40 12.48
C PHE A 46 -4.10 -2.94 12.14
N VAL A 47 -3.08 -2.09 12.20
CA VAL A 47 -3.21 -0.73 11.66
C VAL A 47 -3.00 -0.82 10.14
N PRO A 48 -4.03 -0.58 9.32
CA PRO A 48 -3.84 -0.55 7.88
C PRO A 48 -2.92 0.61 7.54
N LYS A 49 -1.86 0.34 6.76
CA LYS A 49 -1.00 1.39 6.25
C LYS A 49 -1.81 2.19 5.22
N PRO A 50 -2.06 3.50 5.43
CA PRO A 50 -2.86 4.27 4.49
C PRO A 50 -2.21 4.28 3.11
N PRO A 51 -3.00 4.21 2.02
CA PRO A 51 -2.47 4.14 0.67
C PRO A 51 -1.75 5.44 0.29
N GLY A 52 -0.49 5.32 -0.09
CA GLY A 52 0.29 6.42 -0.67
C GLY A 52 -0.20 6.80 -2.07
N ARG A 53 0.18 7.99 -2.55
CA ARG A 53 -0.07 8.39 -3.94
C ARG A 53 0.70 7.48 -4.91
N LEU A 54 0.09 7.16 -6.05
CA LEU A 54 0.73 6.48 -7.17
C LEU A 54 1.32 7.50 -8.14
N TYR A 55 2.50 7.19 -8.66
CA TYR A 55 3.24 8.07 -9.57
C TYR A 55 3.48 7.33 -10.88
N PHE A 56 3.13 7.96 -12.00
CA PHE A 56 3.27 7.39 -13.33
C PHE A 56 3.97 8.41 -14.23
N LEU A 57 4.91 7.95 -15.03
CA LEU A 57 5.55 8.72 -16.09
C LEU A 57 5.58 7.87 -17.35
N PHE A 58 4.92 8.35 -18.40
CA PHE A 58 4.89 7.67 -19.69
C PHE A 58 5.95 8.28 -20.60
N GLY A 59 6.93 7.45 -20.97
CA GLY A 59 8.00 7.83 -21.90
C GLY A 59 7.55 7.85 -23.36
N LYS A 60 8.50 8.12 -24.25
CA LYS A 60 8.27 8.03 -25.70
C LYS A 60 8.06 6.57 -26.10
N PRO A 61 7.18 6.30 -27.09
CA PRO A 61 6.97 4.93 -27.56
C PRO A 61 8.23 4.40 -28.25
N ILE A 62 8.55 3.13 -28.00
CA ILE A 62 9.66 2.43 -28.66
C ILE A 62 9.12 1.78 -29.93
N SER A 63 9.31 2.43 -31.08
CA SER A 63 8.88 1.88 -32.36
C SER A 63 9.82 0.77 -32.84
N THR A 64 9.24 -0.40 -33.07
CA THR A 64 9.91 -1.57 -33.65
C THR A 64 9.40 -1.91 -35.06
N VAL A 65 8.46 -1.12 -35.59
CA VAL A 65 7.91 -1.30 -36.94
C VAL A 65 9.02 -1.13 -37.96
N GLY A 66 9.18 -2.13 -38.85
CA GLY A 66 10.22 -2.12 -39.89
C GLY A 66 11.62 -2.53 -39.44
N ARG A 67 11.83 -2.86 -38.15
CA ARG A 67 13.16 -3.19 -37.59
C ARG A 67 13.37 -4.69 -37.37
N LYS A 68 12.60 -5.56 -38.05
CA LYS A 68 12.63 -7.02 -37.79
C LYS A 68 14.01 -7.63 -38.01
N ASP A 69 14.68 -7.27 -39.09
CA ASP A 69 16.00 -7.82 -39.43
C ASP A 69 17.09 -7.25 -38.52
N GLU A 70 17.00 -5.96 -38.16
CA GLU A 70 17.89 -5.32 -37.17
C GLU A 70 17.78 -6.01 -35.81
N LEU A 71 16.57 -6.36 -35.37
CA LEU A 71 16.32 -7.02 -34.08
C LEU A 71 16.65 -8.51 -34.05
N GLN A 72 16.89 -9.15 -35.19
CA GLN A 72 17.45 -10.51 -35.24
C GLN A 72 18.94 -10.51 -34.91
N ASP A 73 19.65 -9.41 -35.16
CA ASP A 73 21.03 -9.26 -34.72
C ASP A 73 21.07 -9.04 -33.21
N LYS A 74 21.78 -9.95 -32.53
CA LYS A 74 21.89 -9.94 -31.06
C LYS A 74 22.49 -8.64 -30.51
N THR A 75 23.43 -8.03 -31.22
CA THR A 75 24.11 -6.82 -30.78
C THR A 75 23.18 -5.61 -30.87
N ASN A 76 22.47 -5.49 -31.99
CA ASN A 76 21.50 -4.41 -32.19
C ASN A 76 20.30 -4.52 -31.25
N ALA A 77 19.78 -5.74 -31.05
CA ALA A 77 18.73 -6.00 -30.06
C ALA A 77 19.19 -5.65 -28.63
N GLN A 78 20.43 -5.99 -28.28
CA GLN A 78 21.03 -5.62 -26.99
C GLN A 78 21.14 -4.10 -26.83
N HIS A 79 21.53 -3.38 -27.89
CA HIS A 79 21.61 -1.92 -27.86
C HIS A 79 20.24 -1.27 -27.61
N LEU A 80 19.19 -1.72 -28.31
CA LEU A 80 17.82 -1.22 -28.08
C LEU A 80 17.34 -1.53 -26.66
N TYR A 81 17.63 -2.72 -26.14
CA TYR A 81 17.29 -3.09 -24.77
C TYR A 81 17.98 -2.17 -23.76
N LEU A 82 19.27 -1.90 -23.91
CA LEU A 82 20.02 -1.02 -23.00
C LEU A 82 19.49 0.41 -23.04
N GLN A 83 19.13 0.91 -24.22
CA GLN A 83 18.48 2.21 -24.36
C GLN A 83 17.14 2.24 -23.59
N ALA A 84 16.26 1.27 -23.84
CA ALA A 84 14.95 1.19 -23.17
C ALA A 84 15.10 1.10 -21.64
N LYS A 85 16.05 0.28 -21.19
CA LYS A 85 16.39 0.15 -19.77
C LYS A 85 16.83 1.49 -19.18
N GLY A 86 17.72 2.21 -19.85
CA GLY A 86 18.18 3.53 -19.40
C GLY A 86 17.06 4.57 -19.32
N GLU A 87 16.15 4.58 -20.30
CA GLU A 87 14.97 5.45 -20.28
C GLU A 87 14.04 5.15 -19.08
N VAL A 88 13.82 3.86 -18.77
CA VAL A 88 13.03 3.42 -17.61
C VAL A 88 13.72 3.78 -16.30
N GLU A 89 15.03 3.57 -16.18
CA GLU A 89 15.81 3.92 -14.99
C GLU A 89 15.79 5.44 -14.74
N ALA A 90 15.91 6.25 -15.79
CA ALA A 90 15.79 7.70 -15.70
C ALA A 90 14.38 8.13 -15.24
N ALA A 91 13.33 7.53 -15.79
CA ALA A 91 11.95 7.78 -15.38
C ALA A 91 11.71 7.42 -13.90
N ILE A 92 12.19 6.25 -13.45
CA ILE A 92 12.09 5.83 -12.05
C ILE A 92 12.82 6.81 -11.14
N THR A 93 14.03 7.22 -11.50
CA THR A 93 14.83 8.18 -10.74
C THR A 93 14.10 9.52 -10.60
N TYR A 94 13.52 10.02 -11.70
CA TYR A 94 12.69 11.23 -11.68
C TYR A 94 11.48 11.08 -10.75
N LEU A 95 10.74 9.96 -10.85
CA LEU A 95 9.55 9.72 -10.04
C LEU A 95 9.89 9.58 -8.55
N LEU A 96 11.01 8.95 -8.20
CA LEU A 96 11.47 8.84 -6.82
C LEU A 96 11.76 10.23 -6.22
N ARG A 97 12.48 11.07 -6.96
CA ARG A 97 12.73 12.46 -6.55
C ARG A 97 11.43 13.24 -6.37
N LYS A 98 10.52 13.17 -7.35
CA LYS A 98 9.22 13.86 -7.27
C LYS A 98 8.36 13.36 -6.14
N ARG A 99 8.44 12.07 -5.80
CA ARG A 99 7.77 11.50 -4.64
C ARG A 99 8.31 12.04 -3.32
N GLU A 100 9.60 12.37 -3.22
CA GLU A 100 10.17 12.99 -2.03
C GLU A 100 9.75 14.46 -1.90
N GLU A 101 9.63 15.16 -3.03
CA GLU A 101 9.22 16.57 -3.10
C GLU A 101 7.69 16.77 -2.96
N ASP A 102 6.85 15.72 -3.09
CA ASP A 102 5.39 15.84 -3.16
C ASP A 102 4.74 16.19 -1.79
N PRO A 103 4.14 17.39 -1.63
CA PRO A 103 3.41 17.73 -0.40
C PRO A 103 2.16 16.86 -0.16
N TYR A 104 1.64 16.20 -1.20
CA TYR A 104 0.45 15.35 -1.15
C TYR A 104 0.78 13.85 -1.18
N ARG A 105 2.04 13.47 -0.92
CA ARG A 105 2.47 12.06 -0.83
C ARG A 105 1.65 11.26 0.18
N HIS A 106 1.36 11.90 1.31
CA HIS A 106 0.66 11.29 2.45
C HIS A 106 -0.85 11.48 2.33
N PHE A 107 -1.60 10.53 2.90
CA PHE A 107 -3.05 10.51 2.83
C PHE A 107 -3.71 11.75 3.42
N LEU A 108 -3.26 12.22 4.59
CA LEU A 108 -3.92 13.33 5.30
C LEU A 108 -3.84 14.68 4.56
N PRO A 109 -2.65 15.16 4.13
CA PRO A 109 -2.58 16.40 3.34
C PRO A 109 -3.41 16.33 2.06
N ARG A 110 -3.40 15.17 1.40
CA ARG A 110 -4.18 14.91 0.19
C ARG A 110 -5.68 15.00 0.46
N PHE A 111 -6.16 14.30 1.49
CA PHE A 111 -7.57 14.31 1.88
C PHE A 111 -8.07 15.72 2.23
N LEU A 112 -7.29 16.50 2.98
CA LEU A 112 -7.66 17.88 3.33
C LEU A 112 -7.78 18.76 2.08
N TYR A 113 -6.87 18.60 1.11
CA TYR A 113 -6.94 19.34 -0.15
C TYR A 113 -8.17 18.97 -0.97
N GLU A 114 -8.49 17.67 -1.10
CA GLU A 114 -9.70 17.22 -1.82
C GLU A 114 -10.98 17.69 -1.14
N ALA A 115 -11.02 17.67 0.20
CA ALA A 115 -12.16 18.18 0.96
C ALA A 115 -12.37 19.69 0.76
N ALA A 116 -11.29 20.46 0.66
CA ALA A 116 -11.35 21.91 0.44
C ALA A 116 -11.63 22.30 -1.02
N SER A 117 -11.10 21.54 -1.98
CA SER A 117 -11.15 21.88 -3.42
C SER A 117 -12.29 21.18 -4.17
N GLY A 118 -12.87 20.13 -3.58
CA GLY A 118 -13.84 19.23 -4.20
C GLY A 118 -13.17 17.95 -4.74
N PHE A 119 -13.76 16.80 -4.45
CA PHE A 119 -13.25 15.46 -4.82
C PHE A 119 -13.19 15.19 -6.34
N THR A 120 -13.75 16.08 -7.16
CA THR A 120 -13.70 15.98 -8.63
C THR A 120 -12.54 16.77 -9.24
N VAL A 121 -11.84 17.60 -8.46
CA VAL A 121 -10.72 18.40 -8.95
C VAL A 121 -9.47 17.53 -9.03
N PRO A 122 -8.78 17.47 -10.19
CA PRO A 122 -7.55 16.70 -10.31
C PRO A 122 -6.46 17.27 -9.39
N MET A 123 -5.76 16.38 -8.71
CA MET A 123 -4.63 16.74 -7.85
C MET A 123 -3.52 17.45 -8.64
N PRO A 124 -2.85 18.47 -8.06
CA PRO A 124 -1.65 19.04 -8.63
C PRO A 124 -0.64 17.95 -8.98
N THR A 125 -0.17 17.94 -10.23
CA THR A 125 0.77 16.96 -10.78
C THR A 125 2.04 17.65 -11.25
N PHE A 126 3.10 16.86 -11.48
CA PHE A 126 4.37 17.36 -11.99
C PHE A 126 4.36 17.46 -13.50
N ASP A 127 5.06 18.46 -14.02
CA ASP A 127 5.36 18.57 -15.44
C ASP A 127 6.49 17.59 -15.83
N PRO A 128 6.35 16.86 -16.94
CA PRO A 128 7.36 15.94 -17.44
C PRO A 128 8.60 16.65 -18.02
#